data_AF-A0A924NYS0-F1
#
_entry.id   AF-A0A924NYS0-F1
#
_cell.length_a   1.000
_cell.length_b   1.000
_cell.length_c   1.000
_cell.angle_alpha   90.00
_cell.angle_beta   90.00
_cell.angle_gamma   90.00
#
_symmetry.space_group_name_H-M   'P 1'
#
loop_
_entity.id
_entity.type
_entity.pdbx_description
1 polymer ?
#
loop_
_entity_poly.entity_id
_entity_poly.type
_entity_poly.pdbx_seq_one_letter_code
_entity_poly.pdbx_strand_id
1 'polypeptide(L)'
;LSDRIGRKWIMLTGMLLGVIFYRPIFGTFIKDTDVKEWMQKQAVLSKAIDKKTTLKNDSTNGVASRLMITHTSIKWVLKDGSKFTENTIDTTSEITRATMGSVKPAYTDKVLPTSLKFKFIFLVFIMILFVTMAYAPIAAFLVELFPTKIRYTSMSLPYHIGNGVFGGLVPFIATLLSTSFVNDPLVGLWYPIGVAALCFVIGALYLTNKTDKNIND
;
A
#
# COMPACT_ATOMS: atom_id res chain seq x y z
N LEU A 1 6.87 12.39 29.89
CA LEU A 1 6.61 10.96 29.58
C LEU A 1 7.87 10.27 29.04
N SER A 2 8.49 10.86 28.02
CA SER A 2 9.77 10.43 27.42
C SER A 2 10.89 10.17 28.43
N ASP A 3 11.05 11.05 29.43
CA ASP A 3 12.12 10.94 30.43
C ASP A 3 11.86 9.90 31.53
N ARG A 4 10.62 9.41 31.69
CA ARG A 4 10.28 8.37 32.69
C ARG A 4 10.34 6.95 32.13
N ILE A 5 9.96 6.76 30.86
CA ILE A 5 9.89 5.44 30.22
C ILE A 5 11.14 5.16 29.36
N GLY A 6 11.88 6.21 28.99
CA GLY A 6 13.03 6.11 28.10
C GLY A 6 12.61 6.10 26.64
N ARG A 7 13.22 6.99 25.85
CA ARG A 7 12.94 7.20 24.43
C ARG A 7 13.05 5.90 23.62
N LYS A 8 13.97 5.00 24.02
CA LYS A 8 14.23 3.73 23.34
C LYS A 8 12.96 2.89 23.27
N TRP A 9 12.28 2.74 24.40
CA TRP A 9 11.13 1.86 24.51
C TRP A 9 9.93 2.39 23.73
N ILE A 10 9.72 3.70 23.71
CA ILE A 10 8.65 4.33 22.91
C ILE A 10 8.87 4.02 21.41
N MET A 11 10.10 4.18 20.93
CA MET A 11 10.47 3.91 19.55
C MET A 11 10.32 2.42 19.19
N LEU A 12 10.84 1.53 20.03
CA LEU A 12 10.78 0.08 19.80
C LEU A 12 9.35 -0.46 19.86
N THR A 13 8.52 0.04 20.78
CA THR A 13 7.10 -0.30 20.84
C THR A 13 6.38 0.11 19.55
N GLY A 14 6.64 1.31 19.03
CA GLY A 14 6.08 1.77 17.74
C GLY A 14 6.44 0.83 16.58
N MET A 15 7.71 0.42 16.49
CA MET A 15 8.16 -0.54 15.47
C MET A 15 7.51 -1.91 15.62
N LEU A 16 7.44 -2.44 16.84
CA LEU A 16 6.83 -3.75 17.12
C LEU A 16 5.32 -3.75 16.78
N LEU A 17 4.61 -2.69 17.15
CA LEU A 17 3.19 -2.54 16.81
C LEU A 17 3.01 -2.48 15.28
N GLY A 18 3.86 -1.75 14.56
CA GLY A 18 3.84 -1.74 13.09
C GLY A 18 4.03 -3.13 12.49
N VAL A 19 5.02 -3.89 12.96
CA VAL A 19 5.31 -5.26 12.49
C VAL A 19 4.11 -6.20 12.69
N ILE A 20 3.43 -6.09 13.83
CA ILE A 20 2.30 -6.97 14.19
C ILE A 20 1.00 -6.55 13.48
N PHE A 21 0.69 -5.25 13.45
CA PHE A 21 -0.64 -4.76 13.10
C PHE A 21 -0.80 -4.33 11.63
N TYR A 22 0.28 -4.02 10.90
CA TYR A 22 0.14 -3.55 9.51
C TYR A 22 -0.53 -4.59 8.62
N ARG A 23 -0.10 -5.85 8.64
CA ARG A 23 -0.69 -6.89 7.77
C ARG A 23 -2.19 -7.12 8.06
N PRO A 24 -2.65 -7.27 9.33
CA PRO A 24 -4.08 -7.35 9.65
C PRO A 24 -4.89 -6.12 9.22
N ILE A 25 -4.34 -4.91 9.38
CA ILE A 25 -5.01 -3.66 8.99
C ILE A 25 -5.23 -3.62 7.47
N PHE A 26 -4.19 -3.89 6.68
CA PHE A 26 -4.33 -3.95 5.23
C PHE A 26 -5.22 -5.11 4.77
N GLY A 27 -5.21 -6.24 5.47
CA GLY A 27 -6.14 -7.35 5.24
C GLY A 27 -7.60 -6.92 5.42
N THR A 28 -7.88 -6.10 6.44
CA THR A 28 -9.21 -5.53 6.67
C THR A 28 -9.63 -4.62 5.52
N PHE A 29 -8.71 -3.80 5.00
CA PHE A 29 -9.00 -2.93 3.85
C PHE A 29 -9.36 -3.71 2.59
N ILE A 30 -8.61 -4.77 2.27
CA ILE A 30 -8.88 -5.60 1.09
C ILE A 30 -10.22 -6.33 1.24
N LYS A 31 -10.49 -6.92 2.40
CA LYS A 31 -11.73 -7.64 2.67
C LYS A 31 -12.95 -6.74 2.59
N ASP A 32 -12.91 -5.59 3.25
CA ASP A 32 -14.06 -4.68 3.33
C ASP A 32 -14.33 -3.94 2.00
N THR A 33 -13.36 -3.92 1.07
CA THR A 33 -13.49 -3.29 -0.27
C THR A 33 -13.74 -4.29 -1.39
N ASP A 34 -14.03 -5.57 -1.08
CA ASP A 34 -14.38 -6.54 -2.10
C ASP A 34 -15.78 -6.26 -2.67
N VAL A 35 -15.78 -5.87 -3.94
CA VAL A 35 -16.99 -5.48 -4.69
C VAL A 35 -17.90 -6.69 -4.89
N LYS A 36 -17.33 -7.90 -4.98
CA LYS A 36 -18.13 -9.13 -5.15
C LYS A 36 -19.02 -9.35 -3.95
N GLU A 37 -18.51 -9.13 -2.74
CA GLU A 37 -19.32 -9.20 -1.53
C GLU A 37 -20.40 -8.11 -1.50
N TRP A 38 -20.08 -6.89 -1.95
CA TRP A 38 -21.05 -5.78 -1.97
C TRP A 38 -22.21 -6.08 -2.95
N MET A 39 -21.89 -6.62 -4.13
CA MET A 39 -22.90 -7.03 -5.12
C MET A 39 -23.77 -8.18 -4.63
N GLN A 40 -23.21 -9.11 -3.85
CA GLN A 40 -23.96 -10.23 -3.30
C GLN A 40 -24.86 -9.83 -2.13
N LYS A 41 -24.41 -8.86 -1.31
CA LYS A 41 -25.12 -8.42 -0.10
C LYS A 41 -26.16 -7.33 -0.34
N GLN A 42 -26.10 -6.60 -1.45
CA GLN A 42 -26.93 -5.41 -1.66
C GLN A 42 -27.66 -5.40 -3.01
N ALA A 43 -28.91 -4.93 -2.99
CA ALA A 43 -29.66 -4.66 -4.21
C ALA A 43 -29.09 -3.42 -4.93
N VAL A 44 -28.86 -3.56 -6.23
CA VAL A 44 -28.36 -2.49 -7.11
C VAL A 44 -29.44 -1.42 -7.29
N LEU A 45 -29.11 -0.15 -7.00
CA LEU A 45 -30.03 0.98 -7.24
C LEU A 45 -30.05 1.40 -8.70
N SER A 46 -28.87 1.53 -9.31
CA SER A 46 -28.77 1.91 -10.72
C SER A 46 -27.47 1.41 -11.32
N LYS A 47 -27.55 1.00 -12.58
CA LYS A 47 -26.43 0.56 -13.40
C LYS A 47 -26.36 1.47 -14.63
N ALA A 48 -25.31 2.27 -14.73
CA ALA A 48 -25.03 3.06 -15.93
C ALA A 48 -23.92 2.37 -16.74
N ILE A 49 -24.20 2.06 -18.00
CA ILE A 49 -23.27 1.35 -18.89
C ILE A 49 -22.72 2.35 -19.89
N ASP A 50 -21.40 2.54 -19.86
CA ASP A 50 -20.66 3.34 -20.83
C ASP A 50 -19.79 2.38 -21.66
N LYS A 51 -20.17 2.17 -22.93
CA LYS A 51 -19.53 1.20 -23.82
C LYS A 51 -18.81 1.95 -24.94
N LYS A 52 -17.48 1.92 -24.92
CA LYS A 52 -16.63 2.51 -25.95
C LYS A 52 -15.96 1.41 -26.75
N THR A 53 -16.24 1.35 -28.05
CA THR A 53 -15.64 0.35 -28.95
C THR A 53 -14.57 1.02 -29.80
N THR A 54 -13.37 0.45 -29.81
CA THR A 54 -12.27 0.88 -30.68
C THR A 54 -11.95 -0.23 -31.68
N LEU A 55 -11.86 0.15 -32.95
CA LEU A 55 -11.58 -0.78 -34.04
C LEU A 55 -10.09 -0.70 -34.37
N LYS A 56 -9.39 -1.81 -34.22
CA LYS A 56 -7.96 -1.91 -34.55
C LYS A 56 -7.77 -2.86 -35.73
N ASN A 57 -7.11 -2.38 -36.77
CA ASN A 57 -6.73 -3.23 -37.90
C ASN A 57 -5.42 -3.91 -37.52
N ASP A 58 -5.40 -5.24 -37.49
CA ASP A 58 -4.20 -6.03 -37.25
C ASP A 58 -3.92 -6.89 -38.49
N SER A 59 -2.69 -6.84 -38.98
CA SER A 59 -2.26 -7.59 -40.17
C SER A 59 -1.25 -8.62 -39.70
N THR A 60 -1.72 -9.79 -39.30
CA THR A 60 -0.88 -10.96 -39.08
C THR A 60 -1.21 -12.01 -40.14
N ASN A 61 -0.20 -12.31 -40.97
CA ASN A 61 -0.18 -13.35 -42.00
C ASN A 61 -1.35 -13.34 -43.02
N GLY A 62 -1.39 -12.32 -43.87
CA GLY A 62 -2.06 -12.41 -45.19
C GLY A 62 -3.59 -12.32 -45.19
N VAL A 63 -4.23 -12.26 -44.01
CA VAL A 63 -5.65 -11.95 -43.87
C VAL A 63 -5.75 -10.68 -43.01
N ALA A 64 -6.14 -9.56 -43.63
CA ALA A 64 -6.46 -8.34 -42.90
C ALA A 64 -7.67 -8.62 -42.00
N SER A 65 -7.42 -8.92 -40.73
CA SER A 65 -8.47 -9.21 -39.76
C SER A 65 -8.63 -8.01 -38.84
N ARG A 66 -9.83 -7.46 -38.80
CA ARG A 66 -10.14 -6.32 -37.93
C ARG A 66 -10.52 -6.87 -36.56
N LEU A 67 -9.77 -6.43 -35.55
CA LEU A 67 -10.01 -6.76 -34.16
C LEU A 67 -10.83 -5.62 -33.55
N MET A 68 -11.96 -5.97 -32.94
CA MET A 68 -12.76 -5.03 -32.15
C MET A 68 -12.34 -5.13 -30.70
N ILE A 69 -11.75 -4.07 -30.17
CA ILE A 69 -11.46 -3.94 -28.74
C ILE A 69 -12.63 -3.17 -28.13
N THR A 70 -13.40 -3.84 -27.30
CA THR A 70 -14.56 -3.25 -26.64
C THR A 70 -14.20 -2.92 -25.19
N HIS A 71 -14.13 -1.64 -24.87
CA HIS A 71 -14.03 -1.16 -23.49
C HIS A 71 -15.44 -0.96 -22.94
N THR A 72 -15.84 -1.79 -21.99
CA THR A 72 -17.12 -1.66 -21.29
C THR A 72 -16.85 -1.17 -19.87
N SER A 73 -17.29 0.05 -19.55
CA SER A 73 -17.22 0.62 -18.20
C SER A 73 -18.63 0.66 -17.62
N ILE A 74 -18.87 -0.04 -16.52
CA ILE A 74 -20.17 -0.11 -15.85
C ILE A 74 -20.06 0.61 -14.51
N LYS A 75 -20.78 1.72 -14.35
CA LYS A 75 -20.90 2.44 -13.09
C LYS A 75 -22.07 1.87 -12.30
N TRP A 76 -21.77 1.38 -11.11
CA TRP A 76 -22.73 0.83 -10.18
C TRP A 76 -22.98 1.81 -9.03
N VAL A 77 -24.24 2.00 -8.67
CA VAL A 77 -24.66 2.73 -7.47
C VAL A 77 -25.51 1.79 -6.62
N LEU A 78 -25.11 1.59 -5.37
CA LEU A 78 -25.78 0.71 -4.41
C LEU A 78 -26.62 1.51 -3.41
N LYS A 79 -27.56 0.83 -2.74
CA LYS A 79 -28.49 1.42 -1.76
C LYS A 79 -27.83 2.17 -0.60
N ASP A 80 -26.62 1.77 -0.23
CA ASP A 80 -25.85 2.35 0.88
C ASP A 80 -24.99 3.56 0.46
N GLY A 81 -25.19 4.07 -0.77
CA GLY A 81 -24.44 5.21 -1.31
C GLY A 81 -23.04 4.86 -1.85
N SER A 82 -22.62 3.60 -1.77
CA SER A 82 -21.38 3.12 -2.39
C SER A 82 -21.47 3.12 -3.91
N LYS A 83 -20.41 3.56 -4.56
CA LYS A 83 -20.28 3.64 -6.02
C LYS A 83 -19.03 2.89 -6.45
N PHE A 84 -19.04 2.23 -7.59
CA PHE A 84 -17.83 1.68 -8.20
C PHE A 84 -17.98 1.56 -9.71
N THR A 85 -16.87 1.60 -10.43
CA THR A 85 -16.82 1.45 -11.88
C THR A 85 -16.15 0.11 -12.21
N GLU A 86 -16.85 -0.76 -12.92
CA GLU A 86 -16.34 -2.03 -13.43
C GLU A 86 -15.90 -1.87 -14.87
N ASN A 87 -14.61 -2.05 -15.14
CA ASN A 87 -14.02 -1.94 -16.46
C ASN A 87 -13.70 -3.33 -17.01
N THR A 88 -14.33 -3.71 -18.10
CA THR A 88 -14.07 -4.95 -18.84
C THR A 88 -13.53 -4.61 -20.22
N ILE A 89 -12.48 -5.31 -20.65
CA ILE A 89 -11.90 -5.17 -21.99
C ILE A 89 -12.05 -6.52 -22.68
N ASP A 90 -12.87 -6.55 -23.73
CA ASP A 90 -13.09 -7.73 -24.56
C ASP A 90 -12.52 -7.50 -25.95
N THR A 91 -11.66 -8.41 -26.40
CA THR A 91 -11.12 -8.42 -27.76
C THR A 91 -11.88 -9.45 -28.58
N THR A 92 -12.65 -8.99 -29.56
CA THR A 92 -13.45 -9.84 -30.45
C THR A 92 -12.93 -9.74 -31.88
N SER A 93 -12.76 -10.88 -32.55
CA SER A 93 -12.46 -10.91 -33.99
C SER A 93 -13.72 -10.63 -34.81
N GLU A 94 -13.67 -9.70 -35.75
CA GLU A 94 -14.82 -9.35 -36.61
C GLU A 94 -15.24 -10.52 -37.53
N ILE A 95 -14.30 -11.39 -37.91
CA ILE A 95 -14.51 -12.48 -38.87
C ILE A 95 -15.23 -13.66 -38.21
N THR A 96 -14.80 -14.06 -37.00
CA THR A 96 -15.35 -15.24 -36.30
C THR A 96 -16.42 -14.87 -35.27
N ARG A 97 -16.57 -13.56 -34.94
CA ARG A 97 -17.33 -13.05 -33.78
C ARG A 97 -17.01 -13.77 -32.46
N ALA A 98 -15.84 -14.41 -32.40
CA ALA A 98 -15.36 -15.12 -31.22
C ALA A 98 -14.50 -14.19 -30.37
N THR A 99 -14.73 -14.23 -29.06
CA THR A 99 -13.92 -13.52 -28.06
C THR A 99 -12.55 -14.19 -27.99
N MET A 100 -11.50 -13.52 -28.47
CA MET A 100 -10.15 -14.07 -28.51
C MET A 100 -9.37 -13.83 -27.21
N GLY A 101 -9.85 -12.89 -26.38
CA GLY A 101 -9.32 -12.67 -25.04
C GLY A 101 -10.20 -11.71 -24.25
N SER A 102 -10.51 -12.07 -23.01
CA SER A 102 -11.18 -11.21 -22.05
C SER A 102 -10.21 -10.94 -20.90
N VAL A 103 -9.96 -9.67 -20.61
CA VAL A 103 -9.20 -9.28 -19.42
C VAL A 103 -10.14 -9.36 -18.22
N LYS A 104 -9.66 -9.90 -17.09
CA LYS A 104 -10.44 -9.94 -15.83
C LYS A 104 -10.97 -8.54 -15.50
N PRO A 105 -12.24 -8.39 -15.08
CA PRO A 105 -12.83 -7.09 -14.83
C PRO A 105 -12.06 -6.35 -13.72
N ALA A 106 -11.67 -5.11 -14.02
CA ALA A 106 -11.01 -4.23 -13.07
C ALA A 106 -12.04 -3.31 -12.40
N TYR A 107 -12.07 -3.27 -11.08
CA TYR A 107 -12.97 -2.40 -10.32
C TYR A 107 -12.24 -1.13 -9.87
N THR A 108 -12.61 0.01 -10.43
CA THR A 108 -12.02 1.34 -10.19
C THR A 108 -13.05 2.27 -9.52
N ASP A 109 -12.60 3.39 -8.94
CA ASP A 109 -13.46 4.44 -8.35
C ASP A 109 -14.43 3.95 -7.26
N LYS A 110 -13.95 3.07 -6.37
CA LYS A 110 -14.74 2.58 -5.24
C LYS A 110 -14.98 3.70 -4.22
N VAL A 111 -16.22 4.12 -4.05
CA VAL A 111 -16.69 5.01 -2.99
C VAL A 111 -17.29 4.16 -1.89
N LEU A 112 -16.71 4.24 -0.69
CA LEU A 112 -17.16 3.48 0.47
C LEU A 112 -18.41 4.11 1.12
N PRO A 113 -19.28 3.28 1.74
CA PRO A 113 -20.33 3.76 2.63
C PRO A 113 -19.78 4.57 3.80
N THR A 114 -20.59 5.47 4.34
CA THR A 114 -20.19 6.38 5.44
C THR A 114 -19.62 5.64 6.65
N SER A 115 -20.25 4.54 7.08
CA SER A 115 -19.81 3.75 8.23
C SER A 115 -18.44 3.09 8.01
N LEU A 116 -18.21 2.55 6.81
CA LEU A 116 -16.92 1.96 6.42
C LEU A 116 -15.82 3.02 6.28
N LYS A 117 -16.17 4.21 5.77
CA LYS A 117 -15.25 5.35 5.68
C LYS A 117 -14.70 5.74 7.06
N PHE A 118 -15.54 5.86 8.08
CA PHE A 118 -15.09 6.19 9.45
C PHE A 118 -14.20 5.10 10.05
N LYS A 119 -14.52 3.81 9.81
CA LYS A 119 -13.65 2.69 10.21
C LYS A 119 -12.26 2.84 9.58
N PHE A 120 -12.18 3.12 8.28
CA PHE A 120 -10.90 3.25 7.58
C PHE A 120 -10.08 4.44 8.09
N ILE A 121 -10.72 5.59 8.33
CA ILE A 121 -10.08 6.76 8.93
C ILE A 121 -9.47 6.40 10.28
N PHE A 122 -10.20 5.68 11.12
CA PHE A 122 -9.72 5.25 12.44
C PHE A 122 -8.52 4.29 12.35
N LEU A 123 -8.55 3.32 11.43
CA LEU A 123 -7.43 2.40 11.21
C LEU A 123 -6.18 3.14 10.70
N VAL A 124 -6.34 4.09 9.77
CA VAL A 124 -5.24 4.93 9.28
C VAL A 124 -4.68 5.81 10.40
N PHE A 125 -5.54 6.37 11.26
CA PHE A 125 -5.12 7.13 12.43
C PHE A 125 -4.23 6.30 13.36
N ILE A 126 -4.60 5.04 13.63
CA ILE A 126 -3.78 4.10 14.41
C ILE A 126 -2.43 3.86 13.73
N MET A 127 -2.38 3.68 12.40
CA MET A 127 -1.11 3.50 11.69
C MET A 127 -0.21 4.74 11.82
N ILE A 128 -0.77 5.94 11.69
CA ILE A 128 -0.02 7.19 11.86
C ILE A 128 0.52 7.31 13.30
N LEU A 129 -0.27 6.89 14.29
CA LEU A 129 0.17 6.83 15.68
C LEU A 129 1.41 5.92 15.82
N PHE A 130 1.41 4.73 15.22
CA PHE A 130 2.57 3.82 15.28
C PHE A 130 3.81 4.43 14.63
N VAL A 131 3.67 5.06 13.46
CA VAL A 131 4.79 5.74 12.77
C VAL A 131 5.34 6.88 13.60
N THR A 132 4.48 7.72 14.19
CA THR A 132 4.91 8.87 14.98
C THR A 132 5.63 8.47 16.27
N MET A 133 5.21 7.37 16.91
CA MET A 133 5.93 6.79 18.06
C MET A 133 7.36 6.37 17.72
N ALA A 134 7.60 5.87 16.50
CA ALA A 134 8.95 5.55 16.05
C ALA A 134 9.72 6.81 15.64
N TYR A 135 9.11 7.68 14.83
CA TYR A 135 9.81 8.81 14.19
C TYR A 135 10.18 9.94 15.16
N ALA A 136 9.28 10.30 16.10
CA ALA A 136 9.50 11.44 16.99
C ALA A 136 10.71 11.26 17.93
N PRO A 137 10.93 10.10 18.58
CA PRO A 137 12.11 9.90 19.41
C PRO A 137 13.42 9.77 18.63
N ILE A 138 13.40 9.25 17.39
CA ILE A 138 14.60 9.04 16.56
C ILE A 138 15.33 10.35 16.30
N ALA A 139 14.61 11.42 15.96
CA ALA A 139 15.20 12.72 15.68
C ALA A 139 16.00 13.25 16.88
N ALA A 140 15.47 13.07 18.10
CA ALA A 140 16.13 13.51 19.32
C ALA A 140 17.31 12.58 19.68
N PHE A 141 17.18 11.27 19.46
CA PHE A 141 18.27 10.30 19.69
C PHE A 141 19.50 10.55 18.82
N LEU A 142 19.31 10.81 17.52
CA LEU A 142 20.43 11.02 16.59
C LEU A 142 21.27 12.24 16.96
N VAL A 143 20.63 13.30 17.44
CA VAL A 143 21.30 14.53 17.87
C VAL A 143 22.11 14.31 19.15
N GLU A 144 21.66 13.44 20.04
CA GLU A 144 22.32 13.11 21.31
C GLU A 144 23.43 12.06 21.16
N LEU A 145 23.44 11.25 20.11
CA LEU A 145 24.43 10.18 19.94
C LEU A 145 25.80 10.67 19.43
N PHE A 146 25.85 11.86 18.83
CA PHE A 146 27.04 12.35 18.12
C PHE A 146 27.51 13.71 18.64
N PRO A 147 28.84 13.95 18.69
CA PRO A 147 29.41 15.26 19.00
C PRO A 147 28.91 16.35 18.04
N THR A 148 28.85 17.58 18.55
CA THR A 148 28.31 18.76 17.82
C THR A 148 29.00 18.98 16.47
N LYS A 149 30.31 18.73 16.38
CA LYS A 149 31.15 18.92 15.18
C LYS A 149 30.74 18.04 14.00
N ILE A 150 30.20 16.85 14.24
CA ILE A 150 29.84 15.88 13.19
C ILE A 150 28.34 15.61 13.10
N ARG A 151 27.53 16.30 13.90
CA ARG A 151 26.09 16.04 14.02
C ARG A 151 25.36 16.17 12.68
N TYR A 152 25.70 17.14 11.84
CA TYR A 152 25.04 17.32 10.53
C TYR A 152 25.30 16.14 9.59
N THR A 153 26.57 15.74 9.44
CA THR A 153 26.97 14.58 8.62
C THR A 153 26.41 13.27 9.17
N SER A 154 26.48 13.10 10.50
CA SER A 154 26.04 11.87 11.18
C SER A 154 24.52 11.73 11.22
N MET A 155 23.78 12.83 11.16
CA MET A 155 22.32 12.82 10.98
C MET A 155 21.97 12.51 9.53
N SER A 156 22.65 13.14 8.57
CA SER A 156 22.35 13.04 7.14
C SER A 156 22.59 11.63 6.56
N LEU A 157 23.69 10.97 6.94
CA LEU A 157 24.07 9.67 6.39
C LEU A 157 23.04 8.55 6.64
N PRO A 158 22.51 8.36 7.87
CA PRO A 158 21.40 7.45 8.12
C PRO A 158 20.14 7.79 7.33
N TYR A 159 19.79 9.07 7.19
CA TYR A 159 18.60 9.46 6.41
C TYR A 159 18.74 9.13 4.93
N HIS A 160 19.90 9.41 4.33
CA HIS A 160 20.12 9.10 2.91
C HIS A 160 20.21 7.61 2.65
N ILE A 161 20.90 6.84 3.49
CA ILE A 161 21.01 5.38 3.31
C ILE A 161 19.66 4.73 3.61
N GLY A 162 19.01 5.11 4.71
CA GLY A 162 17.70 4.62 5.12
C GLY A 162 16.63 4.88 4.07
N ASN A 163 16.40 6.15 3.74
CA ASN A 163 15.34 6.52 2.80
C ASN A 163 15.71 6.17 1.35
N GLY A 164 16.98 6.33 0.97
CA GLY A 164 17.43 6.09 -0.40
C GLY A 164 17.46 4.61 -0.75
N VAL A 165 18.16 3.80 0.05
CA VAL A 165 18.31 2.37 -0.26
C VAL A 165 17.09 1.59 0.21
N PHE A 166 16.80 1.58 1.51
CA PHE A 166 15.72 0.73 2.03
C PHE A 166 14.34 1.28 1.65
N GLY A 167 14.15 2.60 1.68
CA GLY A 167 12.89 3.23 1.24
C GLY A 167 12.70 3.19 -0.28
N GLY A 168 13.74 3.54 -1.04
CA GLY A 168 13.68 3.60 -2.51
C GLY A 168 13.51 2.23 -3.19
N LEU A 169 13.94 1.14 -2.55
CA LEU A 169 13.75 -0.22 -3.07
C LEU A 169 12.34 -0.77 -2.83
N VAL A 170 11.51 -0.13 -1.98
CA VAL A 170 10.15 -0.62 -1.66
C VAL A 170 9.31 -0.85 -2.92
N PRO A 171 9.18 0.09 -3.88
CA PRO A 171 8.33 -0.12 -5.06
C PRO A 171 8.83 -1.26 -5.95
N PHE A 172 10.16 -1.39 -6.10
CA PHE A 172 10.77 -2.45 -6.90
C PHE A 172 10.52 -3.82 -6.29
N ILE A 173 10.85 -3.99 -5.00
CA ILE A 173 10.67 -5.27 -4.29
C ILE A 173 9.18 -5.61 -4.14
N ALA A 174 8.33 -4.63 -3.84
CA ALA A 174 6.89 -4.85 -3.77
C ALA A 174 6.32 -5.34 -5.11
N THR A 175 6.77 -4.76 -6.23
CA THR A 175 6.37 -5.20 -7.57
C THR A 175 6.88 -6.61 -7.86
N LEU A 176 8.16 -6.88 -7.59
CA LEU A 176 8.78 -8.19 -7.78
C LEU A 176 8.05 -9.31 -6.98
N LEU A 177 7.73 -9.05 -5.72
CA LEU A 177 7.00 -10.00 -4.88
C LEU A 177 5.57 -10.19 -5.40
N SER A 178 4.90 -9.11 -5.82
CA SER A 178 3.52 -9.19 -6.33
C SER A 178 3.41 -9.93 -7.66
N THR A 179 4.42 -9.85 -8.53
CA THR A 179 4.46 -10.61 -9.79
C THR A 179 4.84 -12.07 -9.58
N SER A 180 5.66 -12.37 -8.56
CA SER A 180 6.07 -13.74 -8.22
C SER A 180 4.99 -14.50 -7.46
N PHE A 181 4.28 -13.82 -6.54
CA PHE A 181 3.25 -14.40 -5.67
C PHE A 181 1.88 -13.77 -5.96
N VAL A 182 1.38 -13.99 -7.17
CA VAL A 182 0.13 -13.41 -7.70
C VAL A 182 -1.14 -13.72 -6.87
N ASN A 183 -1.09 -14.68 -5.96
CA ASN A 183 -2.25 -15.07 -5.14
C ASN A 183 -2.38 -14.26 -3.83
N ASP A 184 -1.32 -13.60 -3.34
CA ASP A 184 -1.36 -12.78 -2.13
C ASP A 184 -1.17 -11.29 -2.50
N PRO A 185 -2.24 -10.47 -2.53
CA PRO A 185 -2.14 -9.05 -2.87
C PRO A 185 -1.37 -8.23 -1.83
N LEU A 186 -1.12 -8.77 -0.63
CA LEU A 186 -0.41 -8.09 0.45
C LEU A 186 1.06 -8.53 0.55
N VAL A 187 1.53 -9.39 -0.36
CA VAL A 187 2.88 -9.96 -0.30
C VAL A 187 3.97 -8.89 -0.30
N GLY A 188 3.78 -7.80 -1.05
CA GLY A 188 4.73 -6.68 -1.09
C GLY A 188 4.93 -5.98 0.26
N LEU A 189 3.98 -6.11 1.19
CA LEU A 189 4.07 -5.53 2.54
C LEU A 189 5.12 -6.25 3.42
N TRP A 190 5.51 -7.47 3.07
CA TRP A 190 6.53 -8.21 3.83
C TRP A 190 7.90 -7.55 3.81
N TYR A 191 8.25 -6.84 2.74
CA TYR A 191 9.54 -6.14 2.67
C TYR A 191 9.67 -5.04 3.74
N PRO A 192 8.79 -4.02 3.80
CA PRO A 192 8.88 -2.99 4.84
C PRO A 192 8.65 -3.55 6.25
N ILE A 193 7.78 -4.56 6.42
CA ILE A 193 7.60 -5.24 7.71
C ILE A 193 8.90 -5.94 8.14
N GLY A 194 9.57 -6.65 7.23
CA GLY A 194 10.83 -7.34 7.49
C GLY A 194 11.96 -6.38 7.84
N VAL A 195 12.08 -5.26 7.12
CA VAL A 195 13.04 -4.19 7.44
C VAL A 195 12.73 -3.59 8.82
N ALA A 196 11.46 -3.29 9.13
CA ALA A 196 11.07 -2.79 10.45
C ALA A 196 11.36 -3.79 11.58
N ALA A 197 11.13 -5.09 11.35
CA ALA A 197 11.46 -6.14 12.31
C ALA A 197 12.98 -6.26 12.54
N LEU A 198 13.78 -6.17 11.48
CA LEU A 198 15.24 -6.13 11.60
C LEU A 198 15.70 -4.90 12.40
N CYS A 199 15.15 -3.72 12.10
CA CYS A 199 15.43 -2.49 12.86
C CYS A 199 15.02 -2.61 14.33
N PHE A 200 13.88 -3.25 14.63
CA PHE A 200 13.45 -3.52 15.99
C PHE A 200 14.46 -4.40 16.73
N VAL A 201 14.92 -5.50 16.12
CA VAL A 201 15.91 -6.41 16.73
C VAL A 201 17.24 -5.67 16.99
N ILE A 202 17.75 -4.96 15.99
CA ILE A 202 19.00 -4.19 16.13
C ILE A 202 18.85 -3.11 17.20
N GLY A 203 17.75 -2.35 17.15
CA GLY A 203 17.48 -1.29 18.14
C GLY A 203 17.29 -1.83 19.56
N ALA A 204 16.68 -3.01 19.70
CA ALA A 204 16.51 -3.65 21.00
C ALA A 204 17.87 -4.04 21.62
N LEU A 205 18.79 -4.59 20.82
CA LEU A 205 20.09 -5.06 21.28
C LEU A 205 21.12 -3.95 21.46
N TYR A 206 21.22 -3.01 20.51
CA TYR A 206 22.33 -2.06 20.44
C TYR A 206 22.03 -0.66 20.98
N LEU A 207 20.76 -0.23 21.03
CA LEU A 207 20.46 1.10 21.57
C LEU A 207 20.51 1.09 23.10
N THR A 208 21.24 2.05 23.65
CA THR A 208 21.35 2.25 25.09
C THR A 208 20.51 3.45 25.51
N ASN A 209 19.90 3.38 26.70
CA ASN A 209 19.04 4.44 27.25
C ASN A 209 19.84 5.58 27.93
N LYS A 210 21.17 5.52 27.91
CA LYS A 210 22.07 6.43 28.64
C LYS A 210 22.49 7.57 27.72
N THR A 211 22.24 8.80 28.14
CA THR A 211 22.80 10.02 27.54
C THR A 211 24.26 10.10 27.96
N ASP A 212 25.18 10.06 27.01
CA ASP A 212 26.59 10.32 27.32
C ASP A 212 26.74 11.81 27.69
N LYS A 213 27.37 12.13 28.82
CA LYS A 213 27.46 13.52 29.30
C LYS A 213 28.59 14.31 28.63
N ASN A 214 29.49 13.64 27.91
CA ASN A 214 30.70 14.22 27.32
C ASN A 214 30.62 14.46 25.80
N ILE A 215 29.42 14.65 25.23
CA ILE A 215 29.23 14.94 23.78
C ILE A 215 29.56 16.40 23.38
N ASN A 216 29.92 17.27 24.33
CA ASN A 216 30.11 18.70 24.10
C ASN A 216 31.58 19.13 23.89
N ASP A 217 32.54 18.21 23.89
CA ASP A 217 33.97 18.53 23.67
C ASP A 217 34.43 18.44 22.20
#